data_AF-A0A7Z9QSY3-F1
#
_entry.id   AF-A0A7Z9QSY3-F1
#
_cell.length_a   1.000
_cell.length_b   1.000
_cell.length_c   1.000
_cell.angle_alpha   90.00
_cell.angle_beta   90.00
_cell.angle_gamma   90.00
#
_symmetry.space_group_name_H-M   'P 1'
#
loop_
_entity.id
_entity.type
_entity.pdbx_description
1 polymer ?
#
loop_
_entity_poly.entity_id
_entity_poly.type
_entity_poly.pdbx_seq_one_letter_code
_entity_poly.pdbx_strand_id
1 'polypeptide(L)'
;MTKLSLFNPEGKLNDPNGLCSWQDRYHLFCQAYLPEDTWQHWGHAVSDDLVHWKDLPLAIYPGIENCCFSGSTLVEEDRVIAMYHGTSAGSMIAVSDDPLLLNWEKISGCPVIPLIESDEKG
;
A
#
# COMPACT_ATOMS: atom_id res chain seq x y z
N MET A 1 16.85 19.48 -11.41
CA MET A 1 16.27 19.32 -10.06
C MET A 1 15.87 17.87 -9.93
N THR A 2 16.41 17.14 -8.97
CA THR A 2 16.05 15.73 -8.76
C THR A 2 15.33 15.68 -7.42
N LYS A 3 14.02 15.47 -7.43
CA LYS A 3 13.29 15.09 -6.22
C LYS A 3 12.28 14.01 -6.57
N LEU A 4 12.76 12.77 -6.49
CA LEU A 4 11.92 11.64 -6.15
C LEU A 4 12.21 11.39 -4.67
N SER A 5 11.23 11.51 -3.81
CA SER A 5 11.30 10.98 -2.46
C SER A 5 10.02 10.20 -2.22
N LEU A 6 10.25 8.95 -1.86
CA LEU A 6 9.39 7.94 -1.28
C LEU A 6 10.34 7.38 -0.21
N PHE A 7 10.16 7.76 1.05
CA PHE A 7 11.22 7.68 2.07
C PHE A 7 11.96 6.34 2.09
N ASN A 8 13.22 6.32 1.65
CA ASN A 8 14.19 5.30 2.09
C ASN A 8 15.58 5.92 2.25
N PRO A 9 15.94 6.40 3.46
CA PRO A 9 17.29 6.89 3.78
C PRO A 9 18.40 5.87 3.46
N GLU A 10 18.06 4.58 3.33
CA GLU A 10 18.98 3.46 3.06
C GLU A 10 18.91 2.89 1.61
N GLY A 11 18.24 3.55 0.64
CA GLY A 11 18.11 3.08 -0.75
C GLY A 11 17.22 1.84 -1.11
N LYS A 12 16.39 1.28 -0.23
CA LYS A 12 15.47 0.15 -0.49
C LYS A 12 14.04 0.60 -0.79
N LEU A 13 13.85 1.22 -1.95
CA LEU A 13 12.52 1.40 -2.54
C LEU A 13 12.28 0.27 -3.55
N ASN A 14 11.17 -0.46 -3.42
CA ASN A 14 10.84 -1.53 -4.36
C ASN A 14 9.61 -1.14 -5.21
N ASP A 15 8.70 -2.09 -5.43
CA ASP A 15 7.60 -2.00 -6.37
C ASP A 15 6.70 -0.77 -6.16
N PRO A 16 6.27 -0.09 -7.24
CA PRO A 16 5.18 0.86 -7.18
C PRO A 16 3.85 0.12 -7.00
N ASN A 17 3.00 0.67 -6.14
CA ASN A 17 1.71 0.11 -5.75
C ASN A 17 0.60 1.14 -5.95
N GLY A 18 -0.62 0.67 -6.23
CA GLY A 18 -1.85 1.42 -5.96
C GLY A 18 -1.99 2.84 -6.53
N LEU A 19 -1.35 3.17 -7.67
CA LEU A 19 -1.47 4.51 -8.25
C LEU A 19 -2.94 4.82 -8.59
N CYS A 20 -3.48 5.91 -8.04
CA CYS A 20 -4.86 6.32 -8.30
C CYS A 20 -5.06 7.84 -8.24
N SER A 21 -6.23 8.29 -8.70
CA SER A 21 -6.72 9.66 -8.56
C SER A 21 -7.88 9.68 -7.58
N TRP A 22 -7.77 10.47 -6.51
CA TRP A 22 -8.77 10.60 -5.45
C TRP A 22 -8.80 12.04 -4.94
N GLN A 23 -9.98 12.63 -4.76
CA GLN A 23 -10.17 13.98 -4.20
C GLN A 23 -9.22 15.03 -4.81
N ASP A 24 -9.23 15.11 -6.15
CA ASP A 24 -8.43 16.05 -6.96
C ASP A 24 -6.90 15.91 -6.81
N ARG A 25 -6.41 14.74 -6.36
CA ARG A 25 -4.98 14.44 -6.24
C ARG A 25 -4.64 13.09 -6.83
N TYR A 26 -3.41 12.96 -7.32
CA TYR A 26 -2.80 11.67 -7.63
C TYR A 26 -2.12 11.12 -6.39
N HIS A 27 -2.37 9.85 -6.07
CA HIS A 27 -1.76 9.12 -4.97
C HIS A 27 -0.90 8.01 -5.56
N LEU A 28 0.36 7.93 -5.13
CA LEU A 28 1.30 6.87 -5.48
C LEU A 28 1.74 6.16 -4.20
N PHE A 29 1.69 4.84 -4.22
CA PHE A 29 2.21 4.01 -3.14
C PHE A 29 3.42 3.22 -3.62
N CYS A 30 4.22 2.76 -2.68
CA CYS A 30 5.39 1.93 -2.96
C CYS A 30 5.69 1.04 -1.74
N GLN A 31 6.39 -0.07 -1.93
CA GLN A 31 6.93 -0.79 -0.78
C GLN A 31 7.97 0.08 -0.05
N ALA A 32 7.81 0.23 1.26
CA ALA A 32 8.69 1.01 2.13
C ALA A 32 8.94 0.31 3.48
N TYR A 33 9.99 0.72 4.19
CA TYR A 33 10.39 0.19 5.49
C TYR A 33 10.52 1.33 6.50
N LEU A 34 10.24 1.05 7.78
CA LEU A 34 10.63 1.93 8.88
C LEU A 34 12.06 1.60 9.31
N PRO A 35 12.86 2.57 9.80
CA PRO A 35 14.21 2.29 10.29
C PRO A 35 14.27 1.22 11.40
N GLU A 36 13.24 1.18 12.24
CA GLU A 36 13.09 0.27 13.38
C GLU A 36 12.41 -1.07 13.04
N ASP A 37 11.91 -1.25 11.80
CA ASP A 37 11.12 -2.41 11.40
C ASP A 37 11.65 -3.05 10.11
N THR A 38 11.67 -4.37 10.08
CA THR A 38 12.11 -5.14 8.90
C THR A 38 10.95 -5.47 7.94
N TRP A 39 9.72 -5.21 8.35
CA TRP A 39 8.53 -5.53 7.57
C TRP A 39 8.27 -4.48 6.48
N GLN A 40 7.73 -4.92 5.34
CA GLN A 40 7.32 -4.03 4.24
C GLN A 40 5.93 -3.44 4.51
N HIS A 41 5.83 -2.14 4.30
CA HIS A 41 4.62 -1.33 4.38
C HIS A 41 4.32 -0.70 3.02
N TRP A 42 3.16 -0.08 2.84
CA TRP A 42 2.95 0.85 1.73
C TRP A 42 3.35 2.27 2.14
N GLY A 43 4.45 2.76 1.59
CA GLY A 43 4.79 4.19 1.56
C GLY A 43 3.86 4.96 0.64
N HIS A 44 3.82 6.29 0.80
CA HIS A 44 2.81 7.12 0.17
C HIS A 44 3.35 8.50 -0.22
N ALA A 45 3.03 8.92 -1.44
CA ALA A 45 3.20 10.30 -1.89
C ALA A 45 1.98 10.77 -2.69
N VAL A 46 1.78 12.09 -2.70
CA VAL A 46 0.73 12.74 -3.51
C VAL A 46 1.32 13.73 -4.50
N SER A 47 0.61 13.95 -5.60
CA SER A 47 0.96 14.91 -6.63
C SER A 47 -0.29 15.55 -7.23
N ASP A 48 -0.16 16.80 -7.65
CA ASP A 48 -1.19 17.51 -8.40
C ASP A 48 -0.97 17.39 -9.93
N ASP A 49 0.21 16.92 -10.38
CA ASP A 49 0.61 16.95 -11.80
C ASP A 49 1.40 15.71 -12.27
N LEU A 50 1.50 14.67 -11.43
CA LEU A 50 2.28 13.43 -11.65
C LEU A 50 3.80 13.64 -11.79
N VAL A 51 4.30 14.87 -11.65
CA VAL A 51 5.73 15.21 -11.82
C VAL A 51 6.33 15.62 -10.48
N HIS A 52 5.62 16.46 -9.72
CA HIS A 52 6.06 16.96 -8.43
C HIS A 52 5.34 16.21 -7.32
N TRP A 53 6.11 15.47 -6.52
CA TRP A 53 5.59 14.60 -5.48
C TRP A 53 5.90 15.13 -4.08
N LYS A 54 4.93 14.97 -3.17
CA LYS A 54 5.06 15.26 -1.74
C LYS A 54 4.86 13.97 -0.95
N ASP A 55 5.87 13.58 -0.19
CA ASP A 55 5.79 12.48 0.76
C ASP A 55 4.68 12.70 1.79
N LEU A 56 3.97 11.62 2.12
CA LEU A 56 3.03 11.50 3.22
C LEU A 56 3.49 10.37 4.17
N PRO A 57 2.90 10.25 5.37
CA PRO A 57 3.12 9.09 6.23
C PRO A 57 2.83 7.76 5.51
N LEU A 58 3.36 6.64 6.02
CA LEU A 58 3.02 5.32 5.47
C LEU A 58 1.50 5.09 5.56
N ALA A 59 0.94 4.45 4.52
CA ALA A 59 -0.49 4.29 4.33
C ALA A 59 -1.02 2.95 4.87
N ILE A 60 -0.38 1.82 4.51
CA ILE A 60 -0.82 0.48 4.93
C ILE A 60 0.30 -0.21 5.69
N TYR A 61 0.01 -0.51 6.96
CA TYR A 61 0.89 -1.22 7.87
C TYR A 61 0.51 -2.71 7.94
N PRO A 62 1.45 -3.63 8.20
CA PRO A 62 1.17 -5.03 8.53
C PRO A 62 0.18 -5.18 9.69
N GLY A 63 -0.48 -6.34 9.74
CA GLY A 63 -1.51 -6.65 10.72
C GLY A 63 -1.46 -8.12 11.08
N ILE A 64 -2.31 -8.93 10.44
CA ILE A 64 -2.24 -10.39 10.55
C ILE A 64 -1.18 -10.98 9.61
N GLU A 65 -0.88 -10.26 8.54
CA GLU A 65 0.24 -10.53 7.65
C GLU A 65 1.54 -9.95 8.23
N ASN A 66 2.67 -10.55 7.87
CA ASN A 66 3.98 -10.02 8.28
C ASN A 66 4.35 -8.78 7.46
N CYS A 67 4.04 -8.77 6.16
CA CYS A 67 4.43 -7.71 5.23
C CYS A 67 3.31 -7.41 4.23
N CYS A 68 3.12 -6.13 3.92
CA CYS A 68 2.21 -5.67 2.88
C CYS A 68 2.96 -5.59 1.54
N PHE A 69 2.85 -6.63 0.74
CA PHE A 69 3.47 -6.69 -0.59
C PHE A 69 2.65 -5.90 -1.63
N SER A 70 3.06 -6.01 -2.88
CA SER A 70 2.52 -5.27 -4.01
C SER A 70 1.02 -5.51 -4.22
N GLY A 71 0.38 -4.52 -4.83
CA GLY A 71 -1.04 -4.52 -5.06
C GLY A 71 -1.52 -3.29 -5.80
N SER A 72 -2.83 -3.22 -5.99
CA SER A 72 -3.50 -2.20 -6.77
C SER A 72 -4.64 -1.58 -5.98
N THR A 73 -5.07 -0.40 -6.40
CA THR A 73 -6.23 0.29 -5.86
C THR A 73 -7.36 0.35 -6.88
N LEU A 74 -8.59 0.27 -6.40
CA LEU A 74 -9.82 0.57 -7.14
C LEU A 74 -10.47 1.79 -6.48
N VAL A 75 -10.76 2.82 -7.28
CA VAL A 75 -11.47 4.02 -6.80
C VAL A 75 -12.95 3.84 -7.07
N GLU A 76 -13.77 4.04 -6.05
CA GLU A 76 -15.22 4.14 -6.12
C GLU A 76 -15.66 5.59 -5.85
N GLU A 77 -16.95 5.87 -5.88
CA GLU A 77 -17.49 7.23 -5.69
C GLU A 77 -17.17 7.81 -4.30
N ASP A 78 -17.22 6.98 -3.26
CA ASP A 78 -17.13 7.40 -1.85
C ASP A 78 -15.91 6.83 -1.12
N ARG A 79 -15.09 6.00 -1.75
CA ARG A 79 -13.90 5.39 -1.14
C ARG A 79 -12.89 4.88 -2.14
N VAL A 80 -11.73 4.50 -1.63
CA VAL A 80 -10.68 3.75 -2.34
C VAL A 80 -10.48 2.39 -1.68
N ILE A 81 -10.36 1.35 -2.50
CA ILE A 81 -10.13 -0.03 -2.10
C ILE A 81 -8.72 -0.42 -2.52
N ALA A 82 -7.87 -0.83 -1.60
CA ALA A 82 -6.58 -1.45 -1.87
C ALA A 82 -6.71 -2.97 -1.80
N MET A 83 -6.23 -3.67 -2.83
CA MET A 83 -6.06 -5.12 -2.83
C MET A 83 -4.58 -5.44 -2.99
N TYR A 84 -4.03 -6.21 -2.05
CA TYR A 84 -2.59 -6.47 -1.97
C TYR A 84 -2.30 -7.87 -1.42
N HIS A 85 -1.08 -8.35 -1.63
CA HIS A 85 -0.65 -9.61 -1.03
C HIS A 85 -0.11 -9.39 0.40
N GLY A 86 -0.72 -10.03 1.39
CA GLY A 86 -0.19 -10.09 2.76
C GLY A 86 0.63 -11.36 2.96
N THR A 87 1.92 -11.23 3.23
CA THR A 87 2.80 -12.39 3.42
C THR A 87 2.35 -13.25 4.59
N SER A 88 2.40 -14.56 4.41
CA SER A 88 1.91 -15.57 5.37
C SER A 88 0.40 -15.53 5.68
N ALA A 89 -0.37 -14.63 5.07
CA ALA A 89 -1.82 -14.55 5.22
C ALA A 89 -2.54 -14.92 3.91
N GLY A 90 -2.28 -14.20 2.82
CA GLY A 90 -3.00 -14.31 1.55
C GLY A 90 -3.34 -12.97 0.94
N SER A 91 -4.29 -12.93 0.01
CA SER A 91 -4.76 -11.65 -0.56
C SER A 91 -5.60 -10.90 0.46
N MET A 92 -5.24 -9.65 0.68
CA MET A 92 -5.84 -8.74 1.65
C MET A 92 -6.62 -7.64 0.92
N ILE A 93 -7.63 -7.09 1.61
CA ILE A 93 -8.33 -5.88 1.19
C ILE A 93 -8.30 -4.85 2.32
N ALA A 94 -8.02 -3.60 1.98
CA ALA A 94 -8.20 -2.45 2.86
C ALA A 94 -9.01 -1.35 2.14
N VAL A 95 -9.74 -0.55 2.89
CA VAL A 95 -10.56 0.55 2.36
C VAL A 95 -10.26 1.86 3.07
N SER A 96 -10.41 2.97 2.37
CA SER A 96 -10.24 4.32 2.90
C SER A 96 -11.19 5.28 2.20
N ASP A 97 -11.93 6.07 2.96
CA ASP A 97 -12.67 7.25 2.51
C ASP A 97 -11.95 8.57 2.86
N ASP A 98 -10.81 8.49 3.55
CA ASP A 98 -9.99 9.63 3.93
C ASP A 98 -9.59 10.45 2.69
N PRO A 99 -9.83 11.77 2.65
CA PRO A 99 -9.46 12.61 1.53
C PRO A 99 -7.98 12.59 1.14
N LEU A 100 -7.10 12.26 2.09
CA LEU A 100 -5.67 12.10 1.84
C LEU A 100 -5.22 10.64 1.83
N LEU A 101 -6.12 9.66 1.98
CA LEU A 101 -5.79 8.22 2.07
C LEU A 101 -4.72 7.89 3.13
N LEU A 102 -4.77 8.57 4.28
CA LEU A 102 -3.84 8.32 5.39
C LEU A 102 -4.33 7.20 6.31
N ASN A 103 -5.63 6.91 6.29
CA ASN A 103 -6.28 5.99 7.21
C ASN A 103 -6.96 4.86 6.44
N TRP A 104 -6.46 3.63 6.62
CA TRP A 104 -6.97 2.44 5.94
C TRP A 104 -7.54 1.43 6.93
N GLU A 105 -8.74 0.93 6.66
CA GLU A 105 -9.36 -0.16 7.40
C GLU A 105 -9.22 -1.48 6.63
N LYS A 106 -8.60 -2.49 7.25
CA LYS A 106 -8.52 -3.84 6.66
C LYS A 106 -9.84 -4.58 6.82
N ILE A 107 -10.40 -5.07 5.72
CA ILE A 107 -11.66 -5.82 5.76
C ILE A 107 -11.44 -7.18 6.44
N SER A 108 -12.44 -7.60 7.22
CA SER A 108 -12.62 -8.94 7.82
C SER A 108 -11.57 -9.43 8.83
N GLY A 109 -10.46 -8.71 9.05
CA GLY A 109 -9.38 -9.17 9.94
C GLY A 109 -8.73 -10.50 9.50
N CYS A 110 -9.09 -11.00 8.32
CA CYS A 110 -8.60 -12.23 7.68
C CYS A 110 -8.45 -11.98 6.17
N PRO A 111 -7.56 -12.72 5.48
CA PRO A 111 -7.39 -12.58 4.03
C PRO A 111 -8.67 -12.96 3.29
N VAL A 112 -9.02 -12.20 2.25
CA VAL A 112 -10.17 -12.50 1.39
C VAL A 112 -9.93 -13.72 0.50
N ILE A 113 -8.66 -13.98 0.16
CA ILE A 113 -8.20 -15.21 -0.48
C ILE A 113 -7.04 -15.73 0.39
N PRO A 114 -7.30 -16.69 1.30
CA PRO A 114 -6.28 -17.20 2.20
C PRO A 114 -5.20 -17.98 1.42
N LEU A 115 -3.97 -17.92 1.93
CA LEU A 115 -2.94 -18.91 1.55
C LEU A 115 -3.37 -20.26 2.12
N ILE A 116 -3.69 -21.18 1.22
CA ILE A 116 -3.92 -22.59 1.56
C ILE A 116 -2.62 -23.36 1.30
N GLU A 117 -2.29 -24.30 2.18
CA GLU A 117 -1.21 -25.25 1.91
C GLU A 117 -1.60 -26.06 0.68
N SER A 118 -0.78 -25.99 -0.36
CA SER A 118 -0.89 -26.88 -1.52
C SER A 118 -0.56 -28.30 -1.08
N ASP A 119 -1.45 -29.24 -1.37
CA ASP A 119 -1.16 -30.65 -1.17
C ASP A 119 -0.15 -31.15 -2.23
N GLU A 120 0.26 -32.42 -2.14
CA GLU A 120 1.24 -33.01 -3.06
C GLU A 120 0.79 -33.01 -4.54
N LYS A 121 -0.45 -32.61 -4.85
CA LYS A 121 -1.02 -32.62 -6.20
C LYS A 121 -1.14 -31.24 -6.82
N GLY A 122 -0.86 -30.18 -6.07
CA GLY A 122 -0.97 -28.78 -6.52
C GLY A 122 -2.39 -28.25 -6.37
#